data_AF-A0A6N2YYP9-F1
#
_entry.id   AF-A0A6N2YYP9-F1
#
_cell.length_a   1.000
_cell.length_b   1.000
_cell.length_c   1.000
_cell.angle_alpha   90.00
_cell.angle_beta   90.00
_cell.angle_gamma   90.00
#
_symmetry.space_group_name_H-M   'P 1'
#
loop_
_entity.id
_entity.type
_entity.pdbx_description
1 polymer ?
#
loop_
_entity_poly.entity_id
_entity_poly.type
_entity_poly.pdbx_seq_one_letter_code
_entity_poly.pdbx_strand_id
1 'polypeptide(L)'
;MGTKNTYNNYQFYETPALTKYLEEQSIKGYSFCGAVGSFLDILKFRYDENKAPQSYCVLRKRFDKHIDEKIQIMKTNSQMIYENNVYVVFSNQTDNEFKNLEQILKKQDDLQAVSIKKSISFIAVLLVISLISLVINILFTQEENLQLRNLNVGVCISLIINFLIYFIGDLHDYFSGKAVITDGKLIFNNRTKLKYTLFRFGDVLKFAILLVSIFLSIKVVLQTSDPAVTVNVLKMWSIFCIVGFGSRIKFQKSYIALLFIEVFLITLGAL
;
A
#
# COMPACT_ATOMS: atom_id res chain seq x y z
N MET A 1 -19.55 -12.25 23.50
CA MET A 1 -18.55 -11.21 23.12
C MET A 1 -18.45 -11.15 21.61
N GLY A 2 -18.70 -9.98 21.01
CA GLY A 2 -18.63 -9.79 19.56
C GLY A 2 -17.19 -9.59 19.07
N THR A 3 -16.85 -10.22 17.95
CA THR A 3 -15.59 -9.97 17.23
C THR A 3 -15.85 -9.10 16.02
N LYS A 4 -15.04 -8.06 15.82
CA LYS A 4 -15.10 -7.15 14.68
C LYS A 4 -13.84 -7.29 13.83
N ASN A 5 -14.01 -7.52 12.53
CA ASN A 5 -12.92 -7.53 11.56
C ASN A 5 -13.00 -6.27 10.72
N THR A 6 -11.89 -5.54 10.60
CA THR A 6 -11.79 -4.33 9.79
C THR A 6 -10.72 -4.49 8.72
N TYR A 7 -11.08 -4.25 7.46
CA TYR A 7 -10.13 -4.14 6.38
C TYR A 7 -9.19 -2.93 6.54
N ASN A 8 -7.89 -3.15 6.32
CA ASN A 8 -6.83 -2.16 6.45
C ASN A 8 -6.05 -1.99 5.14
N ASN A 9 -6.11 -0.78 4.61
CA ASN A 9 -5.31 -0.33 3.47
C ASN A 9 -4.48 0.92 3.77
N TYR A 10 -4.12 1.13 5.04
CA TYR A 10 -3.12 2.12 5.43
C TYR A 10 -1.78 1.82 4.74
N GLN A 11 -1.13 2.89 4.30
CA GLN A 11 0.15 2.88 3.63
C GLN A 11 1.30 2.79 4.63
N PHE A 12 2.49 2.44 4.15
CA PHE A 12 3.65 2.27 5.03
C PHE A 12 4.08 3.56 5.74
N TYR A 13 3.70 4.74 5.22
CA TYR A 13 3.95 6.07 5.79
C TYR A 13 2.77 6.59 6.63
N GLU A 14 1.74 5.76 6.85
CA GLU A 14 0.56 6.09 7.66
C GLU A 14 0.56 5.33 8.99
N THR A 15 1.72 4.89 9.48
CA THR A 15 1.84 4.20 10.77
C THR A 15 1.24 5.03 11.93
N PRO A 16 1.44 6.36 12.01
CA PRO A 16 0.77 7.19 13.01
C PRO A 16 -0.76 7.19 12.90
N ALA A 17 -1.29 7.29 11.68
CA ALA A 17 -2.74 7.23 11.45
C ALA A 17 -3.33 5.85 11.79
N LEU A 18 -2.59 4.76 11.55
CA LEU A 18 -2.97 3.41 11.97
C LEU A 18 -3.01 3.28 13.49
N THR A 19 -1.98 3.75 14.19
CA THR A 19 -1.92 3.73 15.67
C THR A 19 -3.12 4.47 16.25
N LYS A 20 -3.38 5.70 15.77
CA LYS A 20 -4.54 6.50 16.18
C LYS A 20 -5.87 5.77 15.91
N TYR A 21 -5.99 5.08 14.79
CA TYR A 21 -7.18 4.28 14.49
C TYR A 21 -7.41 3.16 15.52
N LEU A 22 -6.35 2.48 15.98
CA LEU A 22 -6.46 1.44 17.02
C LEU A 22 -6.94 2.04 18.35
N GLU A 23 -6.40 3.19 18.74
CA GLU A 23 -6.81 3.93 19.94
C GLU A 23 -8.28 4.38 19.87
N GLU A 24 -8.71 4.91 18.71
CA GLU A 24 -10.11 5.27 18.47
C GLU A 24 -11.07 4.07 18.54
N GLN A 25 -10.63 2.87 18.16
CA GLN A 25 -11.42 1.66 18.37
C GLN A 25 -11.47 1.28 19.86
N SER A 26 -10.36 1.44 20.59
CA SER A 26 -10.33 1.13 22.02
C SER A 26 -11.20 2.04 22.86
N ILE A 27 -11.30 3.33 22.51
CA ILE A 27 -12.25 4.26 23.15
C ILE A 27 -13.70 3.79 22.95
N LYS A 28 -13.99 3.08 21.85
CA LYS A 28 -15.31 2.53 21.53
C LYS A 28 -15.56 1.14 22.14
N GLY A 29 -14.71 0.70 23.07
CA GLY A 29 -14.81 -0.61 23.73
C GLY A 29 -14.26 -1.79 22.90
N TYR A 30 -13.49 -1.53 21.83
CA TYR A 30 -12.89 -2.58 21.00
C TYR A 30 -11.39 -2.69 21.25
N SER A 31 -10.95 -3.80 21.83
CA SER A 31 -9.52 -4.11 21.98
C SER A 31 -8.97 -4.80 20.74
N PHE A 32 -7.84 -4.32 20.22
CA PHE A 32 -7.13 -5.02 19.16
C PHE A 32 -6.61 -6.36 19.69
N CYS A 33 -6.87 -7.46 18.97
CA CYS A 33 -6.51 -8.82 19.41
C CYS A 33 -5.69 -9.59 18.38
N GLY A 34 -5.36 -8.97 17.25
CA GLY A 34 -4.50 -9.54 16.22
C GLY A 34 -4.88 -9.08 14.82
N ALA A 35 -4.15 -9.57 13.83
CA ALA A 35 -4.44 -9.28 12.43
C ALA A 35 -4.21 -10.51 11.55
N VAL A 36 -4.67 -10.43 10.31
CA VAL A 36 -4.38 -11.40 9.25
C VAL A 36 -3.64 -10.67 8.13
N GLY A 37 -2.62 -11.34 7.59
CA GLY A 37 -1.80 -10.83 6.49
C GLY A 37 -0.48 -10.22 6.95
N SER A 38 0.48 -10.19 6.01
CA SER A 38 1.84 -9.70 6.24
C SER A 38 1.90 -8.20 6.53
N PHE A 39 0.85 -7.45 6.19
CA PHE A 39 0.77 -5.99 6.34
C PHE A 39 -0.45 -5.55 7.15
N LEU A 40 -0.84 -6.36 8.14
CA LEU A 40 -2.00 -6.09 9.00
C LEU A 40 -3.30 -5.92 8.19
N ASP A 41 -3.45 -6.66 7.10
CA ASP A 41 -4.47 -6.42 6.05
C ASP A 41 -5.91 -6.52 6.57
N ILE A 42 -6.15 -7.38 7.57
CA ILE A 42 -7.40 -7.45 8.31
C ILE A 42 -7.09 -7.32 9.79
N LEU A 43 -7.58 -6.26 10.42
CA LEU A 43 -7.46 -6.01 11.85
C LEU A 43 -8.60 -6.71 12.58
N LYS A 44 -8.29 -7.46 13.63
CA LYS A 44 -9.27 -8.15 14.48
C LYS A 44 -9.40 -7.43 15.81
N PHE A 45 -10.63 -7.18 16.21
CA PHE A 45 -10.98 -6.55 17.47
C PHE A 45 -11.95 -7.41 18.26
N ARG A 46 -11.79 -7.41 19.58
CA ARG A 46 -12.73 -7.99 20.53
C ARG A 46 -13.46 -6.88 21.26
N TYR A 47 -14.78 -6.95 21.29
CA TYR A 47 -15.59 -6.03 22.08
C TYR A 47 -15.56 -6.42 23.57
N ASP A 48 -15.24 -5.46 24.41
CA ASP A 48 -15.24 -5.57 25.86
C ASP A 48 -15.60 -4.21 26.48
N GLU A 49 -16.87 -4.05 26.84
CA GLU A 49 -17.46 -2.79 27.31
C GLU A 49 -16.88 -2.32 28.66
N ASN A 50 -16.37 -3.26 29.47
CA ASN A 50 -15.85 -2.98 30.81
C ASN A 50 -14.33 -2.74 30.84
N LYS A 51 -13.67 -2.82 29.68
CA LYS A 51 -12.22 -2.70 29.61
C LYS A 51 -11.82 -1.24 29.39
N ALA A 52 -10.89 -0.76 30.22
CA ALA A 52 -10.35 0.59 30.09
C ALA A 52 -9.71 0.81 28.70
N PRO A 53 -9.81 2.03 28.12
CA PRO A 53 -9.13 2.37 26.88
C PRO A 53 -7.63 2.05 26.96
N GLN A 54 -7.10 1.42 25.91
CA GLN A 54 -5.71 1.04 25.80
C GLN A 54 -5.01 1.94 24.78
N SER A 55 -3.78 2.34 25.11
CA SER A 55 -2.86 2.99 24.17
C SER A 55 -2.09 1.92 23.40
N TYR A 56 -1.83 2.18 22.11
CA TYR A 56 -1.12 1.23 21.25
C TYR A 56 0.18 1.84 20.72
N CYS A 57 1.14 0.97 20.43
CA CYS A 57 2.34 1.37 19.70
C CYS A 57 2.60 0.38 18.57
N VAL A 58 2.64 0.91 17.34
CA VAL A 58 2.94 0.14 16.13
C VAL A 58 4.37 0.44 15.69
N LEU A 59 5.23 -0.58 15.77
CA LEU A 59 6.62 -0.49 15.34
C LEU A 59 6.88 -1.42 14.15
N ARG A 60 7.77 -1.00 13.26
CA ARG A 60 8.20 -1.76 12.08
C ARG A 60 9.55 -2.42 12.32
N LYS A 61 9.62 -3.72 12.05
CA LYS A 61 10.83 -4.52 12.15
C LYS A 61 11.73 -4.36 10.92
N ARG A 62 13.02 -4.64 11.12
CA ARG A 62 14.04 -4.70 10.07
C ARG A 62 14.13 -3.40 9.27
N PHE A 63 13.81 -2.30 9.95
CA PHE A 63 13.71 -0.99 9.34
C PHE A 63 14.92 -0.12 9.69
N ASP A 64 15.37 -0.20 10.94
CA ASP A 64 16.57 0.46 11.45
C ASP A 64 17.06 -0.32 12.68
N LYS A 65 18.38 -0.47 12.82
CA LYS A 65 18.99 -1.27 13.87
C LYS A 65 18.59 -0.80 15.29
N HIS A 66 18.52 0.51 15.51
CA HIS A 66 18.14 1.06 16.82
C HIS A 66 16.66 0.83 17.12
N ILE A 67 15.79 0.90 16.10
CA ILE A 67 14.37 0.56 16.24
C ILE A 67 14.23 -0.94 16.59
N ASP A 68 14.98 -1.80 15.91
CA ASP A 68 14.95 -3.25 16.16
C ASP A 68 15.45 -3.61 17.57
N GLU A 69 16.51 -2.97 18.04
CA GLU A 69 17.00 -3.10 19.42
C GLU A 69 15.92 -2.70 20.43
N LYS A 70 15.24 -1.57 20.19
CA LYS A 70 14.14 -1.11 21.06
C LYS A 70 12.96 -2.09 21.07
N ILE A 71 12.60 -2.65 19.91
CA ILE A 71 11.55 -3.67 19.81
C ILE A 71 11.89 -4.86 20.70
N GLN A 72 13.14 -5.34 20.70
CA GLN A 72 13.53 -6.47 21.56
C GLN A 72 13.40 -6.13 23.05
N ILE A 73 13.82 -4.94 23.46
CA ILE A 73 13.66 -4.48 24.85
C ILE A 73 12.18 -4.44 25.25
N MET A 74 11.32 -3.90 24.38
CA MET A 74 9.88 -3.82 24.63
C MET A 74 9.18 -5.17 24.68
N LYS A 75 9.67 -6.18 23.94
CA LYS A 75 9.10 -7.54 24.05
C LYS A 75 9.26 -8.14 25.43
N THR A 76 10.30 -7.73 26.17
CA THR A 76 10.55 -8.19 27.54
C THR A 76 9.74 -7.41 28.57
N ASN A 77 9.50 -6.11 28.33
CA ASN A 77 8.96 -5.19 29.33
C ASN A 77 7.50 -4.81 29.12
N SER A 78 6.98 -4.93 27.90
CA SER A 78 5.65 -4.43 27.51
C SER A 78 4.77 -5.56 26.96
N GLN A 79 3.44 -5.38 27.02
CA GLN A 79 2.50 -6.36 26.49
C GLN A 79 2.46 -6.32 24.95
N MET A 80 3.15 -7.26 24.31
CA MET A 80 3.03 -7.51 22.88
C MET A 80 1.68 -8.16 22.56
N ILE A 81 0.89 -7.53 21.70
CA ILE A 81 -0.43 -8.05 21.27
C ILE A 81 -0.30 -8.86 19.98
N TYR A 82 0.55 -8.39 19.07
CA TYR A 82 0.66 -8.97 17.75
C TYR A 82 2.05 -8.74 17.17
N GLU A 83 2.54 -9.76 16.46
CA GLU A 83 3.75 -9.67 15.67
C GLU A 83 3.56 -10.45 14.36
N ASN A 84 3.95 -9.84 13.24
CA ASN A 84 4.15 -10.55 11.98
C ASN A 84 5.54 -10.23 11.44
N ASN A 85 5.87 -10.59 10.20
CA ASN A 85 7.22 -10.36 9.66
C ASN A 85 7.63 -8.88 9.54
N VAL A 86 6.67 -7.95 9.53
CA VAL A 86 6.90 -6.52 9.23
C VAL A 86 6.64 -5.63 10.44
N TYR A 87 5.63 -5.94 11.25
CA TYR A 87 5.17 -5.09 12.33
C TYR A 87 5.14 -5.84 13.67
N VAL A 88 5.32 -5.08 14.74
CA VAL A 88 5.00 -5.47 16.12
C VAL A 88 4.05 -4.42 16.69
N VAL A 89 3.00 -4.88 17.36
CA VAL A 89 2.02 -4.02 18.03
C VAL A 89 2.06 -4.31 19.52
N PHE A 90 2.31 -3.28 20.31
CA PHE A 90 2.28 -3.31 21.76
C PHE A 90 1.03 -2.61 22.28
N SER A 91 0.43 -3.12 23.35
CA SER A 91 -0.51 -2.35 24.20
C SER A 91 0.22 -1.88 25.44
N ASN A 92 -0.14 -0.71 25.92
CA ASN A 92 0.32 -0.23 27.21
C ASN A 92 -0.85 0.01 28.16
N GLN A 93 -0.57 -0.20 29.45
CA GLN A 93 -1.46 0.14 30.57
C GLN A 93 -0.93 1.32 31.40
N THR A 94 0.35 1.74 31.24
CA THR A 94 1.01 2.80 32.03
C THR A 94 1.91 3.73 31.20
N ASP A 95 1.60 5.03 31.18
CA ASP A 95 2.23 6.07 30.33
C ASP A 95 3.76 6.21 30.40
N ASN A 96 4.41 5.75 31.47
CA ASN A 96 5.85 5.97 31.68
C ASN A 96 6.76 5.22 30.69
N GLU A 97 6.38 4.06 30.17
CA GLU A 97 7.19 3.34 29.18
C GLU A 97 7.21 4.04 27.81
N PHE A 98 6.15 4.77 27.46
CA PHE A 98 6.03 5.45 26.17
C PHE A 98 6.74 6.81 26.10
N LYS A 99 7.02 7.46 27.24
CA LYS A 99 7.85 8.68 27.26
C LYS A 99 9.24 8.47 26.67
N ASN A 100 9.82 7.28 26.88
CA ASN A 100 11.11 6.89 26.29
C ASN A 100 10.99 6.34 24.86
N LEU A 101 9.78 6.33 24.26
CA LEU A 101 9.54 5.90 22.88
C LEU A 101 9.40 7.05 21.89
N GLU A 102 9.16 8.28 22.35
CA GLU A 102 8.90 9.43 21.48
C GLU A 102 10.01 9.63 20.44
N GLN A 103 11.27 9.49 20.85
CA GLN A 103 12.43 9.57 19.94
C GLN A 103 12.44 8.44 18.90
N ILE A 104 12.02 7.23 19.28
CA ILE A 104 11.98 6.06 18.40
C ILE A 104 10.84 6.17 17.40
N LEU A 105 9.67 6.63 17.85
CA LEU A 105 8.52 6.93 17.00
C LEU A 105 8.87 8.02 15.99
N LYS A 106 9.46 9.13 16.46
CA LYS A 106 9.93 10.21 15.58
C LYS A 106 10.92 9.71 14.53
N LYS A 107 11.91 8.89 14.94
CA LYS A 107 12.88 8.29 14.00
C LYS A 107 12.19 7.38 12.99
N GLN A 108 11.25 6.55 13.42
CA GLN A 108 10.49 5.69 12.52
C GLN A 108 9.70 6.52 11.51
N ASP A 109 8.99 7.54 11.99
CA ASP A 109 8.18 8.42 11.17
C ASP A 109 9.06 9.17 10.17
N ASP A 110 10.20 9.72 10.58
CA ASP A 110 11.17 10.40 9.71
C ASP A 110 11.74 9.51 8.60
N LEU A 111 11.91 8.22 8.89
CA LEU A 111 12.40 7.23 7.94
C LEU A 111 11.28 6.72 7.00
N GLN A 112 10.03 6.73 7.46
CA GLN A 112 8.85 6.36 6.66
C GLN A 112 8.29 7.54 5.87
N ALA A 113 8.59 8.77 6.28
CA ALA A 113 7.99 9.97 5.73
C ALA A 113 8.34 10.16 4.25
N VAL A 114 7.37 10.70 3.52
CA VAL A 114 7.45 10.87 2.08
C VAL A 114 8.11 12.22 1.79
N SER A 115 9.29 12.23 1.16
CA SER A 115 9.96 13.47 0.78
C SER A 115 9.17 14.18 -0.32
N ILE A 116 8.62 15.36 -0.04
CA ILE A 116 7.73 16.09 -0.96
C ILE A 116 8.39 16.30 -2.31
N LYS A 117 9.60 16.90 -2.30
CA LYS A 117 10.32 17.25 -3.53
C LYS A 117 10.67 16.02 -4.36
N LYS A 118 11.22 14.97 -3.72
CA LYS A 118 11.63 13.75 -4.44
C LYS A 118 10.42 12.97 -4.94
N SER A 119 9.37 12.87 -4.14
CA SER A 119 8.18 12.08 -4.49
C SER A 119 7.34 12.76 -5.56
N ILE A 120 7.13 14.08 -5.52
CA ILE A 120 6.40 14.78 -6.58
C ILE A 120 7.16 14.69 -7.90
N SER A 121 8.47 14.95 -7.90
CA SER A 121 9.29 14.82 -9.12
C SER A 121 9.26 13.39 -9.67
N PHE A 122 9.38 12.38 -8.80
CA PHE A 122 9.34 10.99 -9.22
C PHE A 122 7.97 10.58 -9.78
N ILE A 123 6.88 10.97 -9.12
CA ILE A 123 5.51 10.72 -9.58
C ILE A 123 5.26 11.41 -10.92
N ALA A 124 5.68 12.67 -11.06
CA ALA A 124 5.51 13.43 -12.30
C ALA A 124 6.27 12.80 -13.46
N VAL A 125 7.54 12.43 -13.27
CA VAL A 125 8.34 11.75 -14.29
C VAL A 125 7.70 10.43 -14.69
N LEU A 126 7.29 9.61 -13.74
CA LEU A 126 6.65 8.33 -14.03
C LEU A 126 5.32 8.51 -14.77
N LEU A 127 4.50 9.49 -14.40
CA LEU A 127 3.23 9.78 -15.06
C LEU A 127 3.45 10.29 -16.49
N VAL A 128 4.42 11.18 -16.71
CA VAL A 128 4.76 11.66 -18.06
C VAL A 128 5.25 10.52 -18.92
N ILE A 129 6.13 9.67 -18.41
CA ILE A 129 6.59 8.47 -19.14
C ILE A 129 5.40 7.57 -19.46
N SER A 130 4.55 7.25 -18.48
CA SER A 130 3.33 6.46 -18.68
C SER A 130 2.43 7.02 -19.78
N LEU A 131 2.16 8.34 -19.78
CA LEU A 131 1.33 9.00 -20.79
C LEU A 131 1.97 8.99 -22.19
N ILE A 132 3.27 9.31 -22.30
CA ILE A 132 4.00 9.25 -23.56
C ILE A 132 3.97 7.83 -24.11
N SER A 133 4.27 6.86 -23.25
CA SER A 133 4.28 5.44 -23.55
C SER A 133 2.90 4.95 -24.01
N LEU A 134 1.81 5.40 -23.38
CA LEU A 134 0.44 5.12 -23.82
C LEU A 134 0.17 5.67 -25.22
N VAL A 135 0.57 6.93 -25.48
CA VAL A 135 0.40 7.58 -26.80
C VAL A 135 1.21 6.85 -27.87
N ILE A 136 2.45 6.47 -27.59
CA ILE A 136 3.28 5.69 -28.52
C ILE A 136 2.62 4.35 -28.84
N ASN A 137 2.13 3.63 -27.82
CA ASN A 137 1.48 2.33 -27.99
C ASN A 137 0.18 2.43 -28.82
N ILE A 138 -0.52 3.57 -28.75
CA ILE A 138 -1.68 3.87 -29.59
C ILE A 138 -1.27 4.18 -31.04
N LEU A 139 -0.16 4.91 -31.25
CA LEU A 139 0.22 5.46 -32.55
C LEU A 139 1.09 4.53 -33.42
N PHE A 140 2.01 3.76 -32.83
CA PHE A 140 3.12 3.12 -33.56
C PHE A 140 3.02 1.60 -33.69
N THR A 141 1.98 0.96 -33.15
CA THR A 141 1.85 -0.51 -33.22
C THR A 141 1.16 -0.91 -34.52
N GLN A 142 1.95 -1.07 -35.58
CA GLN A 142 1.53 -1.60 -36.87
C GLN A 142 1.76 -3.13 -36.85
N GLU A 143 0.69 -3.92 -37.07
CA GLU A 143 0.67 -5.35 -37.43
C GLU A 143 0.44 -6.46 -36.38
N GLU A 144 0.32 -6.22 -35.07
CA GLU A 144 -0.09 -7.29 -34.13
C GLU A 144 -1.61 -7.37 -33.88
N ASN A 145 -2.10 -8.60 -33.62
CA ASN A 145 -3.47 -8.99 -33.28
C ASN A 145 -4.29 -7.86 -32.60
N LEU A 146 -5.25 -7.27 -33.33
CA LEU A 146 -6.04 -6.09 -32.92
C LEU A 146 -6.69 -6.25 -31.53
N GLN A 147 -7.04 -7.49 -31.14
CA GLN A 147 -7.63 -7.82 -29.84
C GLN A 147 -6.63 -7.68 -28.67
N LEU A 148 -5.37 -8.09 -28.87
CA LEU A 148 -4.29 -7.96 -27.88
C LEU A 148 -3.89 -6.48 -27.69
N ARG A 149 -3.91 -5.68 -28.77
CA ARG A 149 -3.67 -4.23 -28.70
C ARG A 149 -4.68 -3.51 -27.81
N ASN A 150 -5.97 -3.70 -28.07
CA ASN A 150 -7.04 -3.06 -27.31
C ASN A 150 -6.99 -3.47 -25.82
N LEU A 151 -6.52 -4.70 -25.56
CA LEU A 151 -6.26 -5.20 -24.22
C LEU A 151 -5.20 -4.39 -23.48
N ASN A 152 -4.01 -4.28 -24.08
CA ASN A 152 -2.85 -3.66 -23.45
C ASN A 152 -3.12 -2.18 -23.18
N VAL A 153 -3.73 -1.48 -24.13
CA VAL A 153 -4.15 -0.09 -23.96
C VAL A 153 -5.18 0.04 -22.83
N GLY A 154 -6.19 -0.84 -22.78
CA GLY A 154 -7.19 -0.85 -21.73
C GLY A 154 -6.60 -1.10 -20.33
N VAL A 155 -5.65 -2.02 -20.21
CA VAL A 155 -4.93 -2.29 -18.95
C VAL A 155 -4.10 -1.09 -18.53
N CYS A 156 -3.36 -0.45 -19.45
CA CYS A 156 -2.56 0.75 -19.14
C CYS A 156 -3.45 1.89 -18.64
N ILE A 157 -4.52 2.22 -19.36
CA ILE A 157 -5.50 3.24 -18.94
C ILE A 157 -6.07 2.91 -17.55
N SER A 158 -6.41 1.64 -17.31
CA SER A 158 -6.95 1.22 -16.02
C SER A 158 -5.93 1.39 -14.89
N LEU A 159 -4.65 1.13 -15.13
CA LEU A 159 -3.57 1.36 -14.16
C LEU A 159 -3.38 2.85 -13.86
N ILE A 160 -3.43 3.73 -14.86
CA ILE A 160 -3.36 5.19 -14.67
C ILE A 160 -4.54 5.66 -13.82
N ILE A 161 -5.77 5.27 -14.18
CA ILE A 161 -6.97 5.65 -13.43
C ILE A 161 -6.85 5.20 -11.97
N ASN A 162 -6.40 3.96 -11.77
CA ASN A 162 -6.20 3.41 -10.44
C ASN A 162 -5.15 4.19 -9.63
N PHE A 163 -4.01 4.51 -10.25
CA PHE A 163 -3.00 5.39 -9.68
C PHE A 163 -3.61 6.74 -9.26
N LEU A 164 -4.36 7.40 -10.14
CA LEU A 164 -4.97 8.71 -9.90
C LEU A 164 -5.93 8.67 -8.70
N ILE A 165 -6.72 7.61 -8.56
CA ILE A 165 -7.63 7.43 -7.42
C ILE A 165 -6.88 7.47 -6.08
N TYR A 166 -5.75 6.74 -5.97
CA TYR A 166 -4.93 6.80 -4.75
C TYR A 166 -4.25 8.16 -4.58
N PHE A 167 -3.71 8.71 -5.66
CA PHE A 167 -2.99 9.99 -5.61
C PHE A 167 -3.91 11.14 -5.17
N ILE A 168 -5.15 11.20 -5.68
CA ILE A 168 -6.16 12.18 -5.25
C ILE A 168 -6.49 12.01 -3.77
N GLY A 169 -6.59 10.76 -3.27
CA GLY A 169 -6.82 10.51 -1.86
C GLY A 169 -5.71 11.07 -0.96
N ASP A 170 -4.45 10.93 -1.36
CA ASP A 170 -3.31 11.49 -0.65
C ASP A 170 -3.26 13.02 -0.73
N LEU A 171 -3.49 13.60 -1.92
CA LEU A 171 -3.57 15.04 -2.10
C LEU A 171 -4.68 15.66 -1.23
N HIS A 172 -5.84 15.02 -1.18
CA HIS A 172 -6.95 15.51 -0.38
C HIS A 172 -6.60 15.54 1.11
N ASP A 173 -5.98 14.49 1.64
CA ASP A 173 -5.56 14.45 3.04
C ASP A 173 -4.46 15.48 3.34
N TYR A 174 -3.56 15.73 2.38
CA TYR A 174 -2.58 16.80 2.45
C TYR A 174 -3.25 18.18 2.54
N PHE A 175 -4.14 18.52 1.61
CA PHE A 175 -4.85 19.81 1.60
C PHE A 175 -5.85 19.98 2.76
N SER A 176 -6.36 18.87 3.30
CA SER A 176 -7.25 18.88 4.48
C SER A 176 -6.51 19.01 5.81
N GLY A 177 -5.19 19.25 5.80
CA GLY A 177 -4.37 19.40 6.99
C GLY A 177 -4.27 18.12 7.84
N LYS A 178 -4.43 16.94 7.23
CA LYS A 178 -4.26 15.64 7.92
C LYS A 178 -2.83 15.10 7.85
N ALA A 179 -1.98 15.76 7.08
CA ALA A 179 -0.55 15.53 7.03
C ALA A 179 0.23 16.67 7.71
N VAL A 180 1.31 16.31 8.41
CA VAL A 180 2.26 17.26 8.99
C VAL A 180 3.49 17.31 8.10
N ILE A 181 3.98 18.51 7.83
CA ILE A 181 5.22 18.75 7.07
C ILE A 181 6.33 19.05 8.08
N THR A 182 7.38 18.23 8.07
CA THR A 182 8.59 18.47 8.86
C THR A 182 9.79 18.24 7.97
N ASP A 183 10.68 19.23 7.86
CA ASP A 183 11.89 19.18 7.02
C ASP A 183 11.65 18.72 5.57
N GLY A 184 10.53 19.16 4.98
CA GLY A 184 10.15 18.80 3.61
C GLY A 184 9.70 17.34 3.43
N LYS A 185 9.41 16.65 4.53
CA LYS A 185 8.83 15.30 4.56
C LYS A 185 7.39 15.34 5.04
N LEU A 186 6.56 14.48 4.48
CA LEU A 186 5.14 14.32 4.81
C LEU A 186 4.90 13.09 5.69
N ILE A 187 4.22 13.32 6.80
CA ILE A 187 3.72 12.28 7.71
C ILE A 187 2.20 12.43 7.81
N PHE A 188 1.46 11.34 7.58
CA PHE A 188 0.01 11.35 7.66
C PHE A 188 -0.45 10.82 9.01
N ASN A 189 -1.04 11.71 9.82
CA ASN A 189 -1.45 11.42 11.19
C ASN A 189 -2.92 11.03 11.31
N ASN A 190 -3.72 11.36 10.30
CA ASN A 190 -5.12 11.03 10.28
C ASN A 190 -5.58 10.82 8.83
N ARG A 191 -6.76 10.23 8.67
CA ARG A 191 -7.33 9.91 7.37
C ARG A 191 -8.71 10.51 7.20
N THR A 192 -8.97 11.08 6.02
CA THR A 192 -10.33 11.54 5.71
C THR A 192 -11.21 10.39 5.20
N LYS A 193 -12.54 10.57 5.34
CA LYS A 193 -13.53 9.64 4.78
C LYS A 193 -13.39 9.51 3.25
N LEU A 194 -12.98 10.59 2.58
CA LEU A 194 -12.76 10.62 1.13
C LEU A 194 -11.58 9.71 0.74
N LYS A 195 -10.40 9.88 1.35
CA LYS A 195 -9.25 8.99 1.10
C LYS A 195 -9.57 7.53 1.41
N TYR A 196 -10.32 7.30 2.49
CA TYR A 196 -10.77 5.95 2.83
C TYR A 196 -11.60 5.31 1.70
N THR A 197 -12.54 6.06 1.16
CA THR A 197 -13.44 5.61 0.09
C THR A 197 -12.68 5.41 -1.22
N LEU A 198 -11.84 6.38 -1.61
CA LEU A 198 -11.05 6.30 -2.84
C LEU A 198 -10.12 5.10 -2.83
N PHE A 199 -9.40 4.86 -1.73
CA PHE A 199 -8.46 3.74 -1.69
C PHE A 199 -9.20 2.40 -1.75
N ARG A 200 -10.36 2.27 -1.10
CA ARG A 200 -11.20 1.07 -1.22
C ARG A 200 -11.65 0.85 -2.67
N PHE A 201 -12.06 1.93 -3.35
CA PHE A 201 -12.42 1.86 -4.76
C PHE A 201 -11.22 1.45 -5.63
N GLY A 202 -10.04 2.02 -5.37
CA GLY A 202 -8.78 1.62 -6.00
C GLY A 202 -8.43 0.16 -5.75
N ASP A 203 -8.63 -0.36 -4.53
CA ASP A 203 -8.36 -1.76 -4.19
C ASP A 203 -9.29 -2.70 -4.98
N VAL A 204 -10.58 -2.37 -5.06
CA VAL A 204 -11.55 -3.12 -5.89
C VAL A 204 -11.15 -3.06 -7.37
N LEU A 205 -10.75 -1.89 -7.86
CA LEU A 205 -10.31 -1.72 -9.25
C LEU A 205 -9.03 -2.52 -9.53
N LYS A 206 -8.07 -2.59 -8.59
CA LYS A 206 -6.87 -3.45 -8.70
C LYS A 206 -7.27 -4.90 -8.90
N PHE A 207 -8.20 -5.42 -8.08
CA PHE A 207 -8.68 -6.79 -8.20
C PHE A 207 -9.42 -7.01 -9.53
N ALA A 208 -10.24 -6.05 -9.96
CA ALA A 208 -10.94 -6.14 -11.24
C ALA A 208 -9.96 -6.19 -12.42
N ILE A 209 -8.93 -5.32 -12.43
CA ILE A 209 -7.87 -5.33 -13.45
C ILE A 209 -7.19 -6.69 -13.48
N LEU A 210 -6.76 -7.20 -12.32
CA LEU A 210 -6.07 -8.49 -12.23
C LEU A 210 -6.95 -9.66 -12.72
N LEU A 211 -8.21 -9.68 -12.32
CA LEU A 211 -9.16 -10.72 -12.72
C LEU A 211 -9.45 -10.68 -14.22
N VAL A 212 -9.71 -9.49 -14.77
CA VAL A 212 -9.90 -9.27 -16.21
C VAL A 212 -8.66 -9.70 -16.98
N SER A 213 -7.46 -9.30 -16.54
CA SER A 213 -6.20 -9.72 -17.17
C SER A 213 -5.98 -11.24 -17.14
N ILE A 214 -6.34 -11.94 -16.05
CA ILE A 214 -6.25 -13.40 -15.97
C ILE A 214 -7.19 -14.07 -16.97
N PHE A 215 -8.48 -13.69 -16.97
CA PHE A 215 -9.46 -14.28 -17.88
C PHE A 215 -9.10 -14.04 -19.34
N LEU A 216 -8.59 -12.86 -19.65
CA LEU A 216 -8.14 -12.52 -20.99
C LEU A 216 -6.87 -13.28 -21.38
N SER A 217 -5.93 -13.46 -20.46
CA SER A 217 -4.75 -14.31 -20.68
C SER A 217 -5.15 -15.74 -21.01
N ILE A 218 -6.10 -16.32 -20.26
CA ILE A 218 -6.63 -17.66 -20.52
C ILE A 218 -7.29 -17.74 -21.90
N LYS A 219 -8.14 -16.75 -22.24
CA LYS A 219 -8.78 -16.68 -23.56
C LYS A 219 -7.75 -16.64 -24.70
N VAL A 220 -6.71 -15.83 -24.55
CA VAL A 220 -5.64 -15.70 -25.53
C VAL A 220 -4.91 -17.03 -25.72
N VAL A 221 -4.51 -17.71 -24.63
CA VAL A 221 -3.88 -19.04 -24.70
C VAL A 221 -4.80 -20.08 -25.36
N LEU A 222 -6.10 -20.06 -25.06
CA LEU A 222 -7.05 -21.02 -25.64
C LEU A 222 -7.32 -20.78 -27.14
N GLN A 223 -7.15 -19.56 -27.63
CA GLN A 223 -7.44 -19.18 -29.02
C GLN A 223 -6.23 -19.26 -29.96
N THR A 224 -5.01 -19.37 -29.43
CA THR A 224 -3.80 -19.31 -30.24
C THR A 224 -2.87 -20.47 -29.94
N SER A 225 -2.66 -21.33 -30.93
CA SER A 225 -1.63 -22.38 -30.94
C SER A 225 -0.25 -21.83 -31.30
N ASP A 226 -0.07 -20.51 -31.21
CA ASP A 226 1.13 -19.80 -31.65
C ASP A 226 2.11 -19.60 -30.47
N PRO A 227 3.36 -20.09 -30.58
CA PRO A 227 4.41 -19.88 -29.58
C PRO A 227 4.63 -18.41 -29.22
N ALA A 228 4.47 -17.48 -30.17
CA ALA A 228 4.66 -16.04 -29.93
C ALA A 228 3.64 -15.49 -28.92
N VAL A 229 2.40 -15.98 -28.99
CA VAL A 229 1.33 -15.57 -28.09
C VAL A 229 1.50 -16.16 -26.69
N THR A 230 2.05 -17.38 -26.60
CA THR A 230 2.41 -18.02 -25.33
C THR A 230 3.50 -17.23 -24.60
N VAL A 231 4.50 -16.71 -25.32
CA VAL A 231 5.56 -15.85 -24.75
C VAL A 231 4.98 -14.54 -24.23
N ASN A 232 4.04 -13.90 -24.94
CA ASN A 232 3.39 -12.68 -24.49
C ASN A 232 2.51 -12.88 -23.24
N VAL A 233 1.85 -14.03 -23.11
CA VAL A 233 1.12 -14.38 -21.87
C VAL A 233 2.10 -14.63 -20.71
N LEU A 234 3.20 -15.35 -20.92
CA LEU A 234 4.25 -15.55 -19.91
C LEU A 234 4.91 -14.23 -19.48
N LYS A 235 5.13 -13.28 -20.40
CA LYS A 235 5.57 -11.91 -20.09
C LYS A 235 4.56 -11.23 -19.15
N MET A 236 3.26 -11.24 -19.48
CA MET A 236 2.22 -10.67 -18.61
C MET A 236 2.19 -11.32 -17.21
N TRP A 237 2.32 -12.63 -17.11
CA TRP A 237 2.37 -13.34 -15.82
C TRP A 237 3.63 -13.03 -15.02
N SER A 238 4.78 -12.88 -15.67
CA SER A 238 6.03 -12.47 -15.04
C SER A 238 5.92 -11.05 -14.47
N ILE A 239 5.22 -10.16 -15.18
CA ILE A 239 4.90 -8.81 -14.70
C ILE A 239 4.03 -8.91 -13.44
N PHE A 240 2.97 -9.72 -13.43
CA PHE A 240 2.14 -9.97 -12.24
C PHE A 240 2.93 -10.56 -11.05
N CYS A 241 3.88 -11.46 -11.31
CA CYS A 241 4.77 -12.00 -10.27
C CYS A 241 5.74 -10.93 -9.72
N ILE A 242 6.27 -10.04 -10.57
CA ILE A 242 7.11 -8.91 -10.15
C ILE A 242 6.30 -7.88 -9.33
N VAL A 243 5.03 -7.64 -9.69
CA VAL A 243 4.09 -6.86 -8.87
C VAL A 243 3.93 -7.47 -7.47
N GLY A 244 3.78 -8.79 -7.39
CA GLY A 244 3.78 -9.53 -6.13
C GLY A 244 5.11 -9.44 -5.36
N PHE A 245 6.24 -9.37 -6.07
CA PHE A 245 7.58 -9.24 -5.50
C PHE A 245 7.89 -7.83 -4.99
N GLY A 246 7.19 -6.81 -5.49
CA GLY A 246 7.17 -5.45 -4.95
C GLY A 246 6.79 -5.39 -3.45
N SER A 247 6.20 -6.47 -2.91
CA SER A 247 6.03 -6.70 -1.47
C SER A 247 7.33 -6.69 -0.65
N ARG A 248 8.52 -6.82 -1.27
CA ARG A 248 9.83 -6.74 -0.59
C ARG A 248 10.54 -5.39 -0.75
N ILE A 249 10.10 -4.52 -1.66
CA ILE A 249 10.74 -3.23 -1.94
C ILE A 249 10.12 -2.17 -1.01
N LYS A 250 10.89 -1.18 -0.55
CA LYS A 250 10.47 -0.08 0.36
C LYS A 250 9.22 0.70 -0.09
N PHE A 251 8.71 0.50 -1.31
CA PHE A 251 7.46 1.02 -1.87
C PHE A 251 6.19 0.22 -1.48
N GLN A 252 6.26 -0.66 -0.48
CA GLN A 252 5.14 -1.48 0.01
C GLN A 252 3.81 -0.69 0.10
N LYS A 253 2.77 -1.19 -0.58
CA LYS A 253 1.43 -0.60 -0.72
C LYS A 253 1.33 0.75 -1.44
N SER A 254 2.44 1.42 -1.74
CA SER A 254 2.41 2.72 -2.42
C SER A 254 1.82 2.57 -3.83
N TYR A 255 0.86 3.43 -4.16
CA TYR A 255 0.30 3.55 -5.50
C TYR A 255 1.37 3.89 -6.56
N ILE A 256 2.56 4.34 -6.14
CA ILE A 256 3.74 4.50 -7.00
C ILE A 256 4.14 3.17 -7.68
N ALA A 257 3.90 2.03 -7.02
CA ALA A 257 4.12 0.72 -7.63
C ALA A 257 3.25 0.54 -8.89
N LEU A 258 2.03 1.08 -8.93
CA LEU A 258 1.17 1.00 -10.11
C LEU A 258 1.80 1.68 -11.33
N LEU A 259 2.37 2.89 -11.14
CA LEU A 259 3.09 3.59 -12.21
C LEU A 259 4.36 2.84 -12.63
N PHE A 260 5.10 2.27 -11.68
CA PHE A 260 6.29 1.49 -12.00
C PHE A 260 5.94 0.25 -12.85
N ILE A 261 4.86 -0.46 -12.49
CA ILE A 261 4.34 -1.61 -13.22
C ILE A 261 3.90 -1.21 -14.62
N GLU A 262 3.25 -0.06 -14.76
CA GLU A 262 2.80 0.45 -16.04
C GLU A 262 3.98 0.82 -16.96
N VAL A 263 4.97 1.58 -16.46
CA VAL A 263 6.18 1.88 -17.23
C VAL A 263 6.91 0.61 -17.65
N PHE A 264 6.94 -0.39 -16.76
CA PHE A 264 7.50 -1.71 -17.07
C PHE A 264 6.69 -2.48 -18.12
N LEU A 265 5.35 -2.47 -18.04
CA LEU A 265 4.45 -3.07 -19.02
C LEU A 265 4.67 -2.47 -20.42
N ILE A 266 4.79 -1.15 -20.50
CA ILE A 266 4.91 -0.49 -21.80
C ILE A 266 6.31 -0.70 -22.38
N THR A 267 7.35 -0.70 -21.55
CA THR A 267 8.72 -1.02 -22.02
C THR A 267 8.85 -2.46 -22.50
N LEU A 268 8.13 -3.42 -21.90
CA LEU A 268 8.07 -4.82 -22.36
C LEU A 268 7.15 -5.04 -23.57
N GLY A 269 6.12 -4.22 -23.75
CA GLY A 269 5.24 -4.28 -24.93
C GLY A 269 5.84 -3.61 -26.17
N ALA A 270 6.84 -2.74 -26.01
CA ALA A 270 7.61 -2.13 -27.09
C ALA A 270 8.80 -2.99 -27.57
N LEU A 271 9.05 -4.15 -26.93
CA LEU A 271 10.17 -5.09 -27.16
C LEU A 271 9.66 -6.50 -27.54
#